data_AF-A0A6P2AL18-F1
#
_entry.id   AF-A0A6P2AL18-F1
#
_cell.length_a   1.000
_cell.length_b   1.000
_cell.length_c   1.000
_cell.angle_alpha   90.00
_cell.angle_beta   90.00
_cell.angle_gamma   90.00
#
_symmetry.space_group_name_H-M   'P 1'
#
loop_
_entity.id
_entity.type
_entity.pdbx_description
1 polymer ?
#
loop_
_entity_poly.entity_id
_entity_poly.type
_entity_poly.pdbx_seq_one_letter_code
_entity_poly.pdbx_strand_id
1 'polypeptide(L)'
;MPPLSRQSIGEVLSRVAERLSRDWSDAAPPVDLLIVGGAGGLLAGYLPPGRTTQDCDVMVWSPADARATDLWRQLDEIARSVADEFDLPPDWLNRGAGVFEHRLLPGWTERRIVLIEHGPVRFSSPSRVDYLALKLFAGRDVDLDDVLTMRITRDEAAFVRRTLESWDANHFAAHTVAGTLERLEAVVLAQEETPS
;
A
#
# COMPACT_ATOMS: atom_id res chain seq x y z
N MET A 1 -20.67 7.73 -5.97
CA MET A 1 -19.27 8.01 -5.62
C MET A 1 -18.39 7.52 -6.75
N PRO A 2 -17.67 8.42 -7.44
CA PRO A 2 -16.82 8.02 -8.54
C PRO A 2 -15.64 7.21 -7.98
N PRO A 3 -15.32 6.04 -8.56
CA PRO A 3 -14.16 5.29 -8.12
C PRO A 3 -12.88 6.01 -8.59
N LEU A 4 -11.84 5.97 -7.76
CA LEU A 4 -10.55 6.59 -8.00
C LEU A 4 -9.74 5.80 -9.05
N SER A 5 -9.43 6.46 -10.15
CA SER A 5 -8.51 5.95 -11.19
C SER A 5 -7.05 6.25 -10.82
N ARG A 6 -6.08 5.60 -11.47
CA ARG A 6 -4.64 5.92 -11.29
C ARG A 6 -4.34 7.42 -11.43
N GLN A 7 -4.93 8.07 -12.44
CA GLN A 7 -4.72 9.49 -12.69
C GLN A 7 -5.29 10.33 -11.55
N SER A 8 -6.55 10.06 -11.15
CA SER A 8 -7.22 10.79 -10.08
C SER A 8 -6.48 10.63 -8.75
N ILE A 9 -6.01 9.43 -8.40
CA ILE A 9 -5.22 9.18 -7.19
C ILE A 9 -3.95 10.03 -7.19
N GLY A 10 -3.23 10.04 -8.33
CA GLY A 10 -2.00 10.80 -8.47
C GLY A 10 -2.25 12.29 -8.24
N GLU A 11 -3.29 12.84 -8.86
CA GLU A 11 -3.67 14.25 -8.73
C GLU A 11 -4.01 14.64 -7.29
N VAL A 12 -4.88 13.89 -6.63
CA VAL A 12 -5.33 14.23 -5.27
C VAL A 12 -4.23 14.05 -4.22
N LEU A 13 -3.40 13.01 -4.34
CA LEU A 13 -2.25 12.83 -3.44
C LEU A 13 -1.15 13.85 -3.70
N SER A 14 -0.92 14.27 -4.95
CA SER A 14 -0.01 15.39 -5.24
C SER A 14 -0.51 16.69 -4.61
N ARG A 15 -1.83 16.96 -4.63
CA ARG A 15 -2.40 18.14 -3.97
C ARG A 15 -2.28 18.07 -2.44
N VAL A 16 -2.45 16.89 -1.84
CA VAL A 16 -2.19 16.68 -0.41
C VAL A 16 -0.71 16.92 -0.09
N ALA A 17 0.21 16.34 -0.87
CA ALA A 17 1.65 16.50 -0.66
C ALA A 17 2.08 17.96 -0.75
N GLU A 18 1.59 18.68 -1.76
CA GLU A 18 1.84 20.11 -1.96
C GLU A 18 1.37 20.95 -0.77
N ARG A 19 0.13 20.75 -0.30
CA ARG A 19 -0.44 21.51 0.82
C ARG A 19 0.31 21.20 2.12
N LEU A 20 0.54 19.91 2.42
CA LEU A 20 1.28 19.52 3.61
C LEU A 20 2.71 20.06 3.58
N SER A 21 3.38 20.03 2.43
CA SER A 21 4.73 20.55 2.25
C SER A 21 4.84 22.05 2.50
N ARG A 22 3.78 22.85 2.27
CA ARG A 22 3.81 24.30 2.52
C ARG A 22 3.75 24.63 4.02
N ASP A 23 3.02 23.82 4.77
CA ASP A 23 2.81 24.01 6.20
C ASP A 23 3.88 23.27 7.03
N TRP A 24 4.65 22.39 6.41
CA TRP A 24 5.71 21.63 7.06
C TRP A 24 6.99 22.46 7.23
N SER A 25 7.47 22.57 8.47
CA SER A 25 8.70 23.30 8.78
C SER A 25 9.93 22.65 8.15
N ASP A 26 10.82 23.44 7.57
CA ASP A 26 12.12 22.98 7.05
C ASP A 26 13.02 22.36 8.14
N ALA A 27 12.78 22.69 9.41
CA ALA A 27 13.50 22.11 10.54
C ALA A 27 12.87 20.80 11.04
N ALA A 28 11.71 20.40 10.53
CA ALA A 28 11.04 19.17 10.90
C ALA A 28 11.57 17.97 10.08
N PRO A 29 11.51 16.74 10.62
CA PRO A 29 11.85 15.53 9.87
C PRO A 29 10.99 15.38 8.60
N PRO A 30 11.53 14.78 7.53
CA PRO A 30 10.74 14.43 6.35
C PRO A 30 9.55 13.53 6.68
N VAL A 31 8.47 13.72 5.93
CA VAL A 31 7.25 12.92 6.03
C VAL A 31 7.30 11.82 4.98
N ASP A 32 7.14 10.57 5.39
CA ASP A 32 7.04 9.40 4.49
C ASP A 32 5.75 8.65 4.82
N LEU A 33 4.89 8.46 3.83
CA LEU A 33 3.57 7.85 3.94
C LEU A 33 3.49 6.63 3.01
N LEU A 34 3.40 5.43 3.58
CA LEU A 34 3.30 4.19 2.82
C LEU A 34 1.84 3.91 2.42
N ILE A 35 1.54 4.10 1.13
CA ILE A 35 0.26 3.79 0.51
C ILE A 35 0.21 2.32 0.09
N VAL A 36 -0.82 1.62 0.56
CA VAL A 36 -1.09 0.21 0.25
C VAL A 36 -2.44 0.06 -0.47
N GLY A 37 -2.97 -1.16 -0.54
CA GLY A 37 -4.29 -1.42 -1.10
C GLY A 37 -4.39 -1.17 -2.61
N GLY A 38 -5.59 -0.82 -3.08
CA GLY A 38 -5.82 -0.54 -4.50
C GLY A 38 -5.02 0.67 -4.99
N ALA A 39 -4.98 1.75 -4.21
CA ALA A 39 -4.29 2.98 -4.58
C ALA A 39 -2.78 2.78 -4.77
N GLY A 40 -2.12 2.08 -3.84
CA GLY A 40 -0.69 1.79 -3.92
C GLY A 40 -0.35 0.98 -5.17
N GLY A 41 -1.11 -0.08 -5.43
CA GLY A 41 -0.90 -0.93 -6.60
C GLY A 41 -1.16 -0.23 -7.93
N LEU A 42 -2.16 0.66 -8.00
CA LEU A 42 -2.45 1.48 -9.17
C LEU A 42 -1.33 2.48 -9.46
N LEU A 43 -0.90 3.25 -8.46
CA LEU A 43 0.16 4.24 -8.64
C LEU A 43 1.51 3.61 -8.98
N ALA A 44 1.86 2.52 -8.31
CA ALA A 44 3.09 1.77 -8.56
C ALA A 44 3.10 1.02 -9.90
N GLY A 45 1.96 0.96 -10.61
CA GLY A 45 1.83 0.28 -11.90
C GLY A 45 1.80 -1.25 -11.79
N TYR A 46 1.45 -1.78 -10.61
CA TYR A 46 1.28 -3.22 -10.41
C TYR A 46 -0.08 -3.71 -10.92
N LEU A 47 -1.10 -2.86 -10.82
CA LEU A 47 -2.47 -3.16 -11.25
C LEU A 47 -2.75 -2.56 -12.64
N PRO A 48 -3.66 -3.16 -13.42
CA PRO A 48 -3.94 -2.69 -14.78
C PRO A 48 -4.58 -1.29 -14.78
N PRO A 49 -4.36 -0.47 -15.82
CA PRO A 49 -4.84 0.93 -15.86
C PRO A 49 -6.36 1.11 -15.73
N GLY A 50 -7.15 0.10 -16.10
CA GLY A 50 -8.62 0.12 -16.00
C GLY A 50 -9.16 -0.21 -14.61
N ARG A 51 -8.32 -0.65 -13.67
CA ARG A 51 -8.70 -0.92 -12.28
C ARG A 51 -8.87 0.40 -11.54
N THR A 52 -9.81 0.45 -10.60
CA THR A 52 -10.11 1.62 -9.77
C THR A 52 -10.22 1.25 -8.29
N THR A 53 -10.14 2.20 -7.38
CA THR A 53 -10.29 1.95 -5.93
C THR A 53 -11.29 2.94 -5.34
N GLN A 54 -11.73 2.74 -4.11
CA GLN A 54 -12.64 3.69 -3.44
C GLN A 54 -11.87 4.68 -2.56
N ASP A 55 -10.66 4.31 -2.16
CA ASP A 55 -9.87 4.98 -1.13
C ASP A 55 -8.36 4.75 -1.34
N CYS A 56 -7.58 5.48 -0.53
CA CYS A 56 -6.14 5.41 -0.36
C CYS A 56 -5.84 5.04 1.09
N ASP A 57 -5.26 3.87 1.30
CA ASP A 57 -4.88 3.40 2.63
C ASP A 57 -3.43 3.75 2.95
N VAL A 58 -3.21 4.49 4.03
CA VAL A 58 -1.89 4.71 4.64
C VAL A 58 -1.67 3.62 5.68
N MET A 59 -0.67 2.75 5.46
CA MET A 59 -0.31 1.70 6.42
C MET A 59 0.75 2.17 7.42
N VAL A 60 1.78 2.86 6.92
CA VAL A 60 2.92 3.32 7.73
C VAL A 60 3.13 4.80 7.48
N TRP A 61 3.46 5.55 8.51
CA TRP A 61 3.83 6.95 8.38
C TRP A 61 5.00 7.31 9.29
N SER A 62 5.83 8.23 8.82
CA SER A 62 6.95 8.80 9.56
C SER A 62 6.85 10.33 9.54
N PRO A 63 7.18 11.03 10.65
CA PRO A 63 7.57 10.49 11.96
C PRO A 63 6.44 9.73 12.70
N ALA A 64 6.83 8.69 13.44
CA ALA A 64 5.92 7.81 14.21
C ALA A 64 5.89 8.10 15.73
N ASP A 65 6.57 9.16 16.18
CA ASP A 65 6.66 9.55 17.59
C ASP A 65 5.45 10.41 18.05
N ALA A 66 5.54 11.12 19.18
CA ALA A 66 4.46 11.99 19.64
C ALA A 66 4.00 13.03 18.59
N ARG A 67 4.89 13.43 17.65
CA ARG A 67 4.58 14.32 16.52
C ARG A 67 3.70 13.64 15.47
N ALA A 68 3.59 12.30 15.50
CA ALA A 68 2.70 11.54 14.63
C ALA A 68 1.22 11.90 14.85
N THR A 69 0.84 12.27 16.08
CA THR A 69 -0.54 12.71 16.36
C THR A 69 -0.83 14.03 15.66
N ASP A 70 0.11 14.97 15.72
CA ASP A 70 -0.01 16.27 15.05
C ASP A 70 0.07 16.14 13.52
N LEU A 71 0.95 15.28 13.01
CA LEU A 71 1.05 14.98 11.59
C LEU A 71 -0.28 14.40 11.07
N TRP A 72 -0.82 13.37 11.72
CA TRP A 72 -2.06 12.76 11.24
C TRP A 72 -3.23 13.73 11.30
N ARG A 73 -3.33 14.55 12.35
CA ARG A 73 -4.37 15.58 12.44
C ARG A 73 -4.26 16.58 11.28
N GLN A 74 -3.07 17.07 10.97
CA GLN A 74 -2.84 17.97 9.84
C GLN A 74 -3.16 17.28 8.50
N LEU A 75 -2.72 16.04 8.32
CA LEU A 75 -3.00 15.26 7.12
C LEU A 75 -4.51 15.04 6.94
N ASP A 76 -5.24 14.74 8.01
CA ASP A 76 -6.70 14.53 8.01
C ASP A 76 -7.46 15.83 7.67
N GLU A 77 -7.03 16.97 8.21
CA GLU A 77 -7.57 18.30 7.86
C GLU A 77 -7.35 18.63 6.38
N ILE A 78 -6.12 18.43 5.88
CA ILE A 78 -5.77 18.66 4.48
C ILE A 78 -6.53 17.69 3.56
N ALA A 79 -6.59 16.41 3.92
CA ALA A 79 -7.26 15.38 3.13
C ALA A 79 -8.76 15.65 2.99
N ARG A 80 -9.44 16.11 4.05
CA ARG A 80 -10.84 16.53 3.97
C ARG A 80 -11.03 17.75 3.06
N SER A 81 -10.15 18.75 3.16
CA SER A 81 -10.24 19.91 2.28
C SER A 81 -9.99 19.55 0.80
N VAL A 82 -9.10 18.60 0.52
CA VAL A 82 -8.93 18.03 -0.83
C VAL A 82 -10.15 17.19 -1.23
N ALA A 83 -10.76 16.46 -0.30
CA ALA A 83 -11.98 15.71 -0.56
C ALA A 83 -13.11 16.62 -1.07
N ASP A 84 -13.31 17.76 -0.41
CA ASP A 84 -14.30 18.76 -0.81
C ASP A 84 -14.00 19.37 -2.19
N GLU A 85 -12.72 19.60 -2.53
CA GLU A 85 -12.30 20.13 -3.84
C GLU A 85 -12.56 19.14 -4.99
N PHE A 86 -12.46 17.83 -4.71
CA PHE A 86 -12.52 16.76 -5.72
C PHE A 86 -13.78 15.88 -5.64
N ASP A 87 -14.78 16.25 -4.82
CA ASP A 87 -16.01 15.49 -4.58
C ASP A 87 -15.74 14.03 -4.14
N LEU A 88 -14.80 13.86 -3.21
CA LEU A 88 -14.43 12.57 -2.62
C LEU A 88 -15.06 12.38 -1.23
N PRO A 89 -15.19 11.13 -0.75
CA PRO A 89 -15.56 10.86 0.63
C PRO A 89 -14.57 11.48 1.61
N PRO A 90 -15.00 11.94 2.80
CA PRO A 90 -14.10 12.53 3.79
C PRO A 90 -13.04 11.56 4.33
N ASP A 91 -13.22 10.26 4.15
CA ASP A 91 -12.32 9.17 4.56
C ASP A 91 -11.58 8.53 3.37
N TRP A 92 -11.55 9.18 2.21
CA TRP A 92 -10.84 8.68 1.02
C TRP A 92 -9.35 8.45 1.27
N LEU A 93 -8.73 9.16 2.22
CA LEU A 93 -7.37 8.92 2.70
C LEU A 93 -7.45 8.53 4.18
N ASN A 94 -7.14 7.28 4.51
CA ASN A 94 -7.34 6.74 5.85
C ASN A 94 -6.14 5.94 6.35
N ARG A 95 -6.11 5.62 7.65
CA ARG A 95 -5.05 4.83 8.31
C ARG A 95 -5.51 3.44 8.77
N GLY A 96 -6.64 2.96 8.27
CA GLY A 96 -7.26 1.70 8.69
C GLY A 96 -6.33 0.50 8.46
N ALA A 97 -5.48 0.58 7.43
CA ALA A 97 -4.51 -0.46 7.12
C ALA A 97 -3.35 -0.57 8.13
N GLY A 98 -3.13 0.43 9.00
CA GLY A 98 -2.02 0.42 9.95
C GLY A 98 -2.04 -0.74 10.94
N VAL A 99 -3.22 -1.29 11.26
CA VAL A 99 -3.34 -2.50 12.11
C VAL A 99 -2.68 -3.74 11.48
N PHE A 100 -2.40 -3.70 10.18
CA PHE A 100 -1.79 -4.77 9.41
C PHE A 100 -0.31 -4.54 9.09
N GLU A 101 0.33 -3.52 9.66
CA GLU A 101 1.76 -3.22 9.44
C GLU A 101 2.66 -4.44 9.70
N HIS A 102 2.33 -5.24 10.73
CA HIS A 102 3.02 -6.48 11.07
C HIS A 102 3.07 -7.53 9.94
N ARG A 103 2.27 -7.36 8.86
CA ARG A 103 2.26 -8.24 7.68
C ARG A 103 3.27 -7.85 6.60
N LEU A 104 3.94 -6.72 6.74
CA LEU A 104 5.02 -6.32 5.83
C LEU A 104 6.22 -7.26 6.01
N LEU A 105 6.87 -7.63 4.90
CA LEU A 105 8.01 -8.52 4.97
C LEU A 105 9.23 -7.82 5.61
N PRO A 106 10.11 -8.56 6.31
CA PRO A 106 11.36 -7.99 6.82
C PRO A 106 12.15 -7.24 5.74
N GLY A 107 12.65 -6.06 6.11
CA GLY A 107 13.38 -5.15 5.19
C GLY A 107 12.52 -4.48 4.11
N TRP A 108 11.19 -4.46 4.26
CA TRP A 108 10.30 -3.76 3.32
C TRP A 108 10.67 -2.28 3.19
N THR A 109 11.20 -1.69 4.26
CA THR A 109 11.66 -0.30 4.30
C THR A 109 12.66 -0.02 3.20
N GLU A 110 13.67 -0.87 2.99
CA GLU A 110 14.69 -0.63 1.96
C GLU A 110 14.15 -0.83 0.53
N ARG A 111 13.00 -1.50 0.36
CA ARG A 111 12.43 -1.86 -0.94
C ARG A 111 11.27 -0.95 -1.39
N ARG A 112 10.85 0.00 -0.55
CA ARG A 112 9.74 0.91 -0.87
C ARG A 112 10.01 1.74 -2.13
N ILE A 113 8.96 2.00 -2.89
CA ILE A 113 9.02 2.78 -4.13
C ILE A 113 8.36 4.13 -3.91
N VAL A 114 9.05 5.20 -4.27
CA VAL A 114 8.49 6.56 -4.22
C VAL A 114 7.43 6.71 -5.31
N LEU A 115 6.22 7.11 -4.93
CA LEU A 115 5.11 7.35 -5.84
C LEU A 115 5.00 8.84 -6.18
N ILE A 116 5.02 9.67 -5.15
CA ILE A 116 4.86 11.13 -5.22
C ILE A 116 5.83 11.74 -4.22
N GLU A 117 6.50 12.81 -4.63
CA GLU A 117 7.40 13.58 -3.78
C GLU A 117 7.17 15.07 -4.01
N HIS A 118 6.96 15.81 -2.91
CA HIS A 118 6.84 17.26 -2.92
C HIS A 118 7.54 17.82 -1.68
N GLY A 119 8.71 18.44 -1.89
CA GLY A 119 9.53 18.94 -0.78
C GLY A 119 9.86 17.84 0.24
N PRO A 120 9.61 18.02 1.55
CA PRO A 120 9.86 17.02 2.57
C PRO A 120 8.79 15.93 2.66
N VAL A 121 7.73 15.99 1.84
CA VAL A 121 6.60 15.05 1.90
C VAL A 121 6.70 14.03 0.77
N ARG A 122 6.63 12.76 1.15
CA ARG A 122 6.68 11.64 0.23
C ARG A 122 5.53 10.67 0.47
N PHE A 123 4.88 10.27 -0.62
CA PHE A 123 4.06 9.07 -0.65
C PHE A 123 4.83 7.94 -1.33
N SER A 124 4.90 6.80 -0.66
CA SER A 124 5.61 5.60 -1.10
C SER A 124 4.64 4.44 -1.26
N SER A 125 5.03 3.38 -1.94
CA SER A 125 4.35 2.08 -1.96
C SER A 125 5.30 0.99 -1.50
N PRO A 126 4.81 -0.13 -0.94
CA PRO A 126 5.63 -1.33 -0.83
C PRO A 126 6.18 -1.73 -2.20
N SER A 127 7.33 -2.40 -2.19
CA SER A 127 7.84 -3.05 -3.39
C SER A 127 6.83 -4.05 -3.93
N ARG A 128 7.02 -4.47 -5.18
CA ARG A 128 6.09 -5.42 -5.80
C ARG A 128 5.98 -6.74 -5.01
N VAL A 129 7.09 -7.29 -4.49
CA VAL A 129 7.07 -8.51 -3.67
C VAL A 129 6.39 -8.30 -2.32
N ASP A 130 6.57 -7.12 -1.71
CA ASP A 130 5.92 -6.78 -0.45
C ASP A 130 4.41 -6.57 -0.65
N TYR A 131 4.02 -5.94 -1.76
CA TYR A 131 2.62 -5.76 -2.18
C TYR A 131 1.93 -7.11 -2.43
N LEU A 132 2.60 -8.03 -3.13
CA LEU A 132 2.11 -9.39 -3.35
C LEU A 132 1.85 -10.12 -2.03
N ALA A 133 2.78 -10.06 -1.09
CA ALA A 133 2.60 -10.67 0.23
C ALA A 133 1.38 -10.09 0.96
N LEU A 134 1.20 -8.76 0.96
CA LEU A 134 0.03 -8.11 1.58
C LEU A 134 -1.29 -8.59 0.95
N LYS A 135 -1.35 -8.74 -0.38
CA LYS A 135 -2.53 -9.26 -1.08
C LYS A 135 -2.84 -10.70 -0.71
N LEU A 136 -1.82 -11.55 -0.65
CA LEU A 136 -1.97 -12.96 -0.24
C LEU A 136 -2.42 -13.09 1.21
N PHE A 137 -1.95 -12.22 2.11
CA PHE A 137 -2.42 -12.16 3.49
C PHE A 137 -3.89 -11.72 3.59
N ALA A 138 -4.29 -10.72 2.81
CA ALA A 138 -5.66 -10.23 2.79
C ALA A 138 -6.62 -11.31 2.26
N GLY A 139 -6.25 -11.99 1.16
CA GLY A 139 -6.89 -13.19 0.66
C GLY A 139 -8.36 -13.05 0.26
N ARG A 140 -8.85 -11.82 0.05
CA ARG A 140 -10.19 -11.58 -0.52
C ARG A 140 -10.15 -11.94 -2.01
N ASP A 141 -11.28 -12.32 -2.59
CA ASP A 141 -11.37 -12.67 -4.01
C ASP A 141 -10.73 -11.61 -4.91
N VAL A 142 -11.04 -10.33 -4.69
CA VAL A 142 -10.44 -9.21 -5.43
C VAL A 142 -8.92 -9.10 -5.27
N ASP A 143 -8.35 -9.48 -4.12
CA ASP A 143 -6.91 -9.45 -3.92
C ASP A 143 -6.22 -10.61 -4.65
N LEU A 144 -6.87 -11.77 -4.71
CA LEU A 144 -6.38 -12.93 -5.45
C LEU A 144 -6.47 -12.69 -6.96
N ASP A 145 -7.55 -12.08 -7.43
CA ASP A 145 -7.71 -11.64 -8.83
C ASP A 145 -6.64 -10.61 -9.22
N ASP A 146 -6.35 -9.65 -8.35
CA ASP A 146 -5.27 -8.68 -8.54
C ASP A 146 -3.91 -9.41 -8.66
N VAL A 147 -3.62 -10.39 -7.79
CA VAL A 147 -2.37 -11.18 -7.83
C VAL A 147 -2.26 -12.03 -9.11
N LEU A 148 -3.37 -12.65 -9.55
CA LEU A 148 -3.41 -13.39 -10.81
C LEU A 148 -3.14 -12.47 -12.00
N THR A 149 -3.76 -11.29 -12.02
CA THR A 149 -3.57 -10.25 -13.04
C THR A 149 -2.15 -9.72 -13.06
N MET A 150 -1.50 -9.62 -11.90
CA MET A 150 -0.12 -9.19 -11.79
C MET A 150 0.85 -10.14 -12.49
N ARG A 151 0.50 -11.41 -12.75
CA ARG A 151 1.40 -12.43 -13.33
C ARG A 151 2.68 -12.59 -12.52
N ILE A 152 2.55 -13.17 -11.33
CA ILE A 152 3.69 -13.39 -10.44
C ILE A 152 4.74 -14.25 -11.12
N THR A 153 6.00 -13.85 -10.98
CA THR A 153 7.13 -14.62 -11.50
C THR A 153 7.52 -15.72 -10.52
N ARG A 154 8.24 -16.73 -11.00
CA ARG A 154 8.79 -17.80 -10.15
C ARG A 154 9.72 -17.25 -9.06
N ASP A 155 10.50 -16.22 -9.37
CA ASP A 155 11.41 -15.59 -8.42
C ASP A 155 10.67 -14.81 -7.34
N GLU A 156 9.60 -14.08 -7.70
CA GLU A 156 8.73 -13.40 -6.73
C GLU A 156 8.05 -14.41 -5.80
N ALA A 157 7.48 -15.49 -6.36
CA ALA A 157 6.86 -16.55 -5.57
C ALA A 157 7.87 -17.21 -4.62
N ALA A 158 9.07 -17.54 -5.12
CA ALA A 158 10.12 -18.14 -4.31
C ALA A 158 10.64 -17.19 -3.22
N PHE A 159 10.72 -15.89 -3.50
CA PHE A 159 11.06 -14.88 -2.50
C PHE A 159 10.02 -14.83 -1.38
N VAL A 160 8.74 -14.64 -1.72
CA VAL A 160 7.65 -14.58 -0.73
C VAL A 160 7.61 -15.85 0.10
N ARG A 161 7.65 -17.02 -0.54
CA ARG A 161 7.68 -18.32 0.15
C ARG A 161 8.80 -18.40 1.19
N ARG A 162 10.05 -18.20 0.76
CA ARG A 162 11.22 -18.31 1.66
C ARG A 162 11.12 -17.34 2.83
N THR A 163 10.64 -16.12 2.58
CA THR A 163 10.46 -15.14 3.66
C THR A 163 9.40 -15.58 4.65
N LEU A 164 8.24 -16.07 4.17
CA LEU A 164 7.17 -16.56 5.02
C LEU A 164 7.57 -17.81 5.83
N GLU A 165 8.31 -18.73 5.23
CA GLU A 165 8.85 -19.92 5.91
C GLU A 165 9.88 -19.57 7.00
N SER A 166 10.54 -18.42 6.89
CA SER A 166 11.46 -17.93 7.93
C SER A 166 10.75 -17.32 9.15
N TRP A 167 9.44 -17.08 9.07
CA TRP A 167 8.66 -16.56 10.19
C TRP A 167 8.39 -17.66 11.21
N ASP A 168 8.80 -17.43 12.44
CA ASP A 168 8.49 -18.33 13.55
C ASP A 168 7.09 -18.05 14.13
N ALA A 169 6.66 -18.89 15.08
CA ALA A 169 5.38 -18.72 15.77
C ALA A 169 5.30 -17.42 16.61
N ASN A 170 6.42 -16.70 16.80
CA ASN A 170 6.45 -15.41 17.49
C ASN A 170 6.14 -14.25 16.53
N HIS A 171 6.36 -14.43 15.22
CA HIS A 171 6.01 -13.42 14.20
C HIS A 171 4.53 -13.50 13.81
N PHE A 172 4.01 -14.70 13.57
CA PHE A 172 2.60 -14.92 13.24
C PHE A 172 2.08 -16.22 13.83
N ALA A 173 0.77 -16.27 14.06
CA ALA A 173 0.12 -17.54 14.29
C ALA A 173 0.33 -18.45 13.07
N ALA A 174 0.80 -19.68 13.30
CA ALA A 174 1.21 -20.61 12.24
C ALA A 174 0.13 -20.83 11.15
N HIS A 175 -1.15 -20.79 11.53
CA HIS A 175 -2.26 -20.93 10.58
C HIS A 175 -2.36 -19.77 9.57
N THR A 176 -1.94 -18.56 9.94
CA THR A 176 -1.94 -17.39 9.03
C THR A 176 -0.86 -17.55 7.97
N VAL A 177 0.34 -18.01 8.36
CA VAL A 177 1.44 -18.28 7.43
C VAL A 177 1.07 -19.42 6.50
N ALA A 178 0.57 -20.54 7.04
CA ALA A 178 0.14 -21.69 6.25
C ALA A 178 -0.93 -21.31 5.21
N GLY A 179 -1.99 -20.62 5.62
CA GLY A 179 -3.05 -20.18 4.69
C GLY A 179 -2.56 -19.20 3.62
N THR A 180 -1.52 -18.41 3.92
CA THR A 180 -0.91 -17.50 2.92
C THR A 180 -0.06 -18.27 1.91
N LEU A 181 0.69 -19.28 2.37
CA LEU A 181 1.46 -20.18 1.51
C LEU A 181 0.54 -21.02 0.60
N GLU A 182 -0.58 -21.52 1.12
CA GLU A 182 -1.58 -22.25 0.33
C GLU A 182 -2.15 -21.38 -0.80
N ARG A 183 -2.47 -20.11 -0.52
CA ARG A 183 -2.92 -19.16 -1.56
C ARG A 183 -1.85 -18.88 -2.60
N LEU A 184 -0.60 -18.72 -2.18
CA LEU A 184 0.52 -18.54 -3.09
C LEU A 184 0.65 -19.74 -4.05
N GLU A 185 0.54 -20.96 -3.53
CA GLU A 185 0.57 -22.18 -4.33
C GLU A 185 -0.59 -22.25 -5.32
N ALA A 186 -1.81 -21.96 -4.86
CA ALA A 186 -2.99 -21.94 -5.72
C ALA A 186 -2.86 -20.95 -6.88
N VAL A 187 -2.36 -19.74 -6.62
CA VAL A 187 -2.11 -18.73 -7.66
C VAL A 187 -1.06 -19.21 -8.67
N VAL A 188 0.07 -19.76 -8.20
CA VAL A 188 1.13 -20.26 -9.08
C VAL A 188 0.58 -21.37 -9.98
N LEU A 189 -0.15 -22.33 -9.42
CA LEU A 189 -0.76 -23.42 -10.19
C LEU A 189 -1.76 -22.90 -11.24
N ALA A 190 -2.65 -21.98 -10.85
CA ALA A 190 -3.64 -21.40 -11.76
C ALA A 190 -3.00 -20.66 -12.96
N GLN A 191 -1.83 -20.04 -12.75
CA GLN A 191 -1.08 -19.36 -13.81
C GLN A 191 -0.36 -20.33 -14.76
N GLU A 192 0.01 -21.52 -14.30
CA GLU A 192 0.59 -22.56 -15.16
C GLU A 192 -0.47 -23.22 -16.06
N GLU A 193 -1.72 -23.31 -15.60
CA GLU A 193 -2.86 -23.85 -16.37
C GLU A 193 -3.39 -22.89 -17.45
N THR A 194 -3.06 -21.60 -17.36
CA THR A 194 -3.47 -20.55 -18.32
C THR A 194 -2.25 -19.93 -19.04
N PRO A 195 -1.52 -20.70 -19.88
CA PRO A 195 -0.41 -20.16 -20.64
C PRO A 195 -0.93 -19.12 -21.65
N SER A 196 -0.26 -17.97 -21.69
CA SER A 196 -0.60 -16.84 -22.59
C SER A 196 -0.28 -17.08 -24.04
#